data_AF-A0A8C5JI55-F1
#
_entry.id   AF-A0A8C5JI55-F1
#
_cell.length_a   1.000
_cell.length_b   1.000
_cell.length_c   1.000
_cell.angle_alpha   90.00
_cell.angle_beta   90.00
_cell.angle_gamma   90.00
#
_symmetry.space_group_name_H-M   'P 1'
#
loop_
_entity.id
_entity.type
_entity.pdbx_description
1 polymer ?
#
loop_
_entity_poly.entity_id
_entity_poly.type
_entity_poly.pdbx_seq_one_letter_code
_entity_poly.pdbx_strand_id
1 'polypeptide(L)'
;MQEAITITEQPVSVSVPVGYSFTLRCRAQGRSPLQYQWFCQHQSDCRLIPGATNQDLPIIAEQTQLYTCRVNDLHRNAVFSDWVKVEVHQCVARGLPPRLWQGEPVIVLNPQEQRVEVGQPLQLQCAAMGVPAPSYQWYHNGNPLEQQKRKKLRISHSRVSDSGTYLCCASNSHGEHWSSAVDVHIGPCGSGKFFATGKIALLVGNNRYQHHPNLMAPVRDVFELRHLLEHLGFQVVSLLDLNKAEMATAVAQFLQLLGKGVYAVFYYAGHGYEHLGRNYMVPVDAPQPYAPENCISVQRILQKMQQQQTALNIILLDTCRKWYNTGRALSQVQPLEPWGNTVYGYSTSEDAEAYELQDGEFSSGIFMKYLKKHILQEKKVTHMLEDVLEDIGRDPLVTGKQVMEIKHTLKEARSLTDPICASGAGAERWGHGQELPSRTVTFPCGARVQLRFLRLFSNLMFVCAKPLPPLAHITEPQLLLHQLETDAVAIQRESCLDHVETLLASVYKREELDCIFQLCALQKIQTDVVLQLDLHYTQPSTNQRTCESLHTTLQKSLLRQFVCQRKDSQPAPARECPQGAPGLGTEPKGSLGTGSGHSLPSSSPSTFSSEPEENDESELALPGPGQGRP
;
A
#
# COMPACT_ATOMS: atom_id res chain seq x y z
N MET A 1 -13.58 -7.51 78.46
CA MET A 1 -13.79 -6.65 77.27
C MET A 1 -15.09 -7.07 76.61
N GLN A 2 -15.89 -6.13 76.10
CA GLN A 2 -17.02 -6.46 75.21
C GLN A 2 -16.50 -6.63 73.78
N GLU A 3 -17.02 -7.61 73.05
CA GLU A 3 -16.85 -7.67 71.59
C GLU A 3 -17.78 -6.62 70.97
N ALA A 4 -17.22 -5.79 70.09
CA ALA A 4 -17.97 -4.76 69.37
C ALA A 4 -18.83 -5.39 68.25
N ILE A 5 -19.87 -4.65 67.83
CA ILE A 5 -20.68 -5.02 66.66
C ILE A 5 -19.73 -5.15 65.45
N THR A 6 -19.69 -6.32 64.83
CA THR A 6 -18.79 -6.62 63.72
C THR A 6 -19.61 -7.02 62.50
N ILE A 7 -19.47 -6.28 61.41
CA ILE A 7 -20.14 -6.62 60.13
C ILE A 7 -19.36 -7.77 59.48
N THR A 8 -20.07 -8.85 59.16
CA THR A 8 -19.53 -10.11 58.61
C THR A 8 -19.90 -10.33 57.14
N GLU A 9 -20.94 -9.66 56.64
CA GLU A 9 -21.23 -9.55 55.20
C GLU A 9 -21.51 -8.07 54.93
N GLN A 10 -20.59 -7.40 54.23
CA GLN A 10 -20.83 -6.06 53.67
C GLN A 10 -21.72 -6.19 52.42
N PRO A 11 -22.59 -5.20 52.14
CA PRO A 11 -23.23 -5.12 50.84
C PRO A 11 -22.21 -4.94 49.73
N VAL A 12 -22.58 -5.31 48.51
CA VAL A 12 -21.76 -5.08 47.31
C VAL A 12 -22.37 -3.98 46.44
N SER A 13 -21.51 -3.20 45.77
CA SER A 13 -21.96 -2.33 44.68
C SER A 13 -22.44 -3.18 43.50
N VAL A 14 -23.36 -2.66 42.69
CA VAL A 14 -23.92 -3.36 41.50
C VAL A 14 -24.02 -2.42 40.30
N SER A 15 -23.99 -2.98 39.09
CA SER A 15 -24.21 -2.24 37.85
C SER A 15 -25.21 -3.00 36.96
N VAL A 16 -26.40 -2.45 36.76
CA VAL A 16 -27.57 -3.21 36.27
C VAL A 16 -28.43 -2.36 35.31
N PRO A 17 -29.27 -2.96 34.45
CA PRO A 17 -30.19 -2.19 33.62
C PRO A 17 -31.38 -1.68 34.46
N VAL A 18 -32.06 -0.63 33.96
CA VAL A 18 -33.28 -0.11 34.60
C VAL A 18 -34.36 -1.20 34.72
N GLY A 19 -35.04 -1.26 35.87
CA GLY A 19 -36.05 -2.26 36.20
C GLY A 19 -35.52 -3.62 36.66
N TYR A 20 -34.20 -3.85 36.68
CA TYR A 20 -33.63 -5.10 37.20
C TYR A 20 -33.82 -5.23 38.72
N SER A 21 -34.14 -6.43 39.21
CA SER A 21 -34.40 -6.70 40.62
C SER A 21 -33.26 -7.50 41.25
N PHE A 22 -32.81 -7.07 42.43
CA PHE A 22 -31.71 -7.69 43.20
C PHE A 22 -31.88 -7.40 44.70
N THR A 23 -30.94 -7.85 45.52
CA THR A 23 -30.97 -7.64 46.98
C THR A 23 -29.60 -7.21 47.49
N LEU A 24 -29.54 -6.08 48.22
CA LEU A 24 -28.38 -5.75 49.04
C LEU A 24 -28.47 -6.50 50.37
N ARG A 25 -27.34 -7.03 50.84
CA ARG A 25 -27.25 -7.77 52.11
C ARG A 25 -26.32 -7.05 53.08
N CYS A 26 -26.69 -7.04 54.35
CA CYS A 26 -25.81 -6.68 55.45
C CYS A 26 -25.98 -7.77 56.52
N ARG A 27 -24.89 -8.36 57.00
CA ARG A 27 -24.90 -9.29 58.15
C ARG A 27 -23.89 -8.83 59.17
N ALA A 28 -24.24 -8.90 60.45
CA ALA A 28 -23.37 -8.55 61.54
C ALA A 28 -23.54 -9.48 62.74
N GLN A 29 -22.51 -9.56 63.57
CA GLN A 29 -22.47 -10.31 64.82
C GLN A 29 -22.26 -9.36 66.00
N GLY A 30 -22.81 -9.74 67.16
CA GLY A 30 -22.75 -8.99 68.41
C GLY A 30 -23.45 -9.76 69.53
N ARG A 31 -23.16 -9.41 70.79
CA ARG A 31 -23.61 -10.18 71.98
C ARG A 31 -25.08 -9.97 72.40
N SER A 32 -25.80 -9.08 71.72
CA SER A 32 -27.22 -8.79 71.97
C SER A 32 -27.96 -8.63 70.64
N PRO A 33 -29.29 -8.80 70.59
CA PRO A 33 -30.09 -8.63 69.38
C PRO A 33 -29.75 -7.33 68.62
N LEU A 34 -29.45 -7.48 67.33
CA LEU A 34 -29.06 -6.38 66.46
C LEU A 34 -30.25 -5.86 65.67
N GLN A 35 -30.35 -4.54 65.56
CA GLN A 35 -31.32 -3.83 64.75
C GLN A 35 -30.62 -3.26 63.51
N TYR A 36 -31.27 -3.36 62.37
CA TYR A 36 -30.75 -2.89 61.08
C TYR A 36 -31.62 -1.70 60.62
N GLN A 37 -31.04 -0.78 59.86
CA GLN A 37 -31.77 0.30 59.19
C GLN A 37 -31.00 0.77 57.96
N TRP A 38 -31.62 0.70 56.78
CA TRP A 38 -31.02 1.17 55.53
C TRP A 38 -31.27 2.65 55.25
N PHE A 39 -30.29 3.25 54.57
CA PHE A 39 -30.31 4.63 54.08
C PHE A 39 -29.90 4.62 52.62
N CYS A 40 -30.46 5.55 51.83
CA CYS A 40 -29.99 5.85 50.48
C CYS A 40 -29.45 7.27 50.42
N GLN A 41 -28.52 7.54 49.49
CA GLN A 41 -28.06 8.88 49.17
C GLN A 41 -28.08 9.10 47.66
N HIS A 42 -28.85 10.11 47.23
CA HIS A 42 -28.84 10.60 45.85
C HIS A 42 -28.27 12.02 45.84
N GLN A 43 -27.18 12.22 45.10
CA GLN A 43 -26.36 13.44 45.15
C GLN A 43 -25.92 13.73 46.61
N SER A 44 -26.34 14.84 47.20
CA SER A 44 -26.01 15.19 48.60
C SER A 44 -27.00 14.62 49.62
N ASP A 45 -28.24 14.35 49.20
CA ASP A 45 -29.36 14.02 50.10
C ASP A 45 -29.28 12.57 50.61
N CYS A 46 -28.78 12.40 51.84
CA CYS A 46 -28.90 11.15 52.58
C CYS A 46 -30.30 11.06 53.23
N ARG A 47 -31.03 9.98 52.95
CA ARG A 47 -32.42 9.78 53.39
C ARG A 47 -32.61 8.39 54.01
N LEU A 48 -33.40 8.33 55.07
CA LEU A 48 -33.87 7.09 55.68
C LEU A 48 -34.79 6.35 54.69
N ILE A 49 -34.63 5.03 54.54
CA ILE A 49 -35.60 4.20 53.81
C ILE A 49 -36.64 3.68 54.82
N PRO A 50 -37.91 4.14 54.79
CA PRO A 50 -38.91 3.74 55.80
C PRO A 50 -39.17 2.23 55.77
N GLY A 51 -39.21 1.60 56.95
CA GLY A 51 -39.48 0.17 57.08
C GLY A 51 -38.35 -0.77 56.63
N ALA A 52 -37.25 -0.26 56.09
CA ALA A 52 -36.09 -1.05 55.69
C ALA A 52 -35.21 -1.42 56.90
N THR A 53 -35.76 -2.25 57.79
CA THR A 53 -35.13 -2.69 59.05
C THR A 53 -34.61 -4.13 59.03
N ASN A 54 -34.63 -4.77 57.86
CA ASN A 54 -34.14 -6.12 57.64
C ASN A 54 -32.66 -6.16 57.24
N GLN A 55 -32.04 -7.33 57.45
CA GLN A 55 -30.68 -7.65 57.03
C GLN A 55 -30.53 -7.68 55.49
N ASP A 56 -31.63 -7.93 54.79
CA ASP A 56 -31.76 -7.89 53.33
C ASP A 56 -32.65 -6.73 52.89
N LEU A 57 -32.17 -5.96 51.91
CA LEU A 57 -32.90 -4.89 51.23
C LEU A 57 -33.12 -5.29 49.75
N PRO A 58 -34.32 -5.77 49.37
CA PRO A 58 -34.66 -5.96 47.96
C PRO A 58 -34.81 -4.61 47.26
N ILE A 59 -34.31 -4.50 46.03
CA ILE A 59 -34.28 -3.28 45.23
C ILE A 59 -34.70 -3.59 43.79
N ILE A 60 -35.56 -2.73 43.23
CA ILE A 60 -35.74 -2.61 41.78
C ILE A 60 -34.91 -1.40 41.31
N ALA A 61 -34.12 -1.58 40.27
CA ALA A 61 -33.13 -0.61 39.79
C ALA A 61 -33.77 0.55 39.01
N GLU A 62 -34.17 1.63 39.68
CA GLU A 62 -34.78 2.81 39.03
C GLU A 62 -33.76 3.90 38.68
N GLN A 63 -32.90 4.27 39.64
CA GLN A 63 -31.92 5.36 39.48
C GLN A 63 -30.58 5.05 40.15
N THR A 64 -29.51 5.70 39.66
CA THR A 64 -28.16 5.53 40.22
C THR A 64 -28.04 6.26 41.56
N GLN A 65 -27.82 5.53 42.66
CA GLN A 65 -27.69 6.11 44.00
C GLN A 65 -26.82 5.23 44.93
N LEU A 66 -26.39 5.82 46.04
CA LEU A 66 -25.60 5.14 47.07
C LEU A 66 -26.52 4.57 48.17
N TYR A 67 -26.07 3.51 48.85
CA TYR A 67 -26.76 2.89 49.98
C TYR A 67 -25.78 2.52 51.11
N THR A 68 -26.24 2.56 52.36
CA THR A 68 -25.56 2.02 53.54
C THR A 68 -26.59 1.42 54.51
N CYS A 69 -26.17 0.44 55.29
CA CYS A 69 -26.95 -0.13 56.39
C CYS A 69 -26.32 0.26 57.74
N ARG A 70 -27.10 0.90 58.62
CA ARG A 70 -26.73 1.05 60.04
C ARG A 70 -27.14 -0.22 60.77
N VAL A 71 -26.20 -0.81 61.51
CA VAL A 71 -26.45 -1.85 62.50
C VAL A 71 -26.28 -1.24 63.89
N ASN A 72 -27.24 -1.42 64.78
CA ASN A 72 -27.12 -1.01 66.18
C ASN A 72 -27.57 -2.11 67.16
N ASP A 73 -27.02 -2.07 68.38
CA ASP A 73 -27.42 -2.96 69.47
C ASP A 73 -28.47 -2.31 70.38
N LEU A 74 -28.85 -3.03 71.45
CA LEU A 74 -29.80 -2.55 72.47
C LEU A 74 -29.21 -1.44 73.38
N HIS A 75 -27.88 -1.31 73.43
CA HIS A 75 -27.17 -0.28 74.21
C HIS A 75 -26.92 1.01 73.40
N ARG A 76 -27.41 1.07 72.15
CA ARG A 76 -27.21 2.17 71.18
C ARG A 76 -25.79 2.30 70.64
N ASN A 77 -24.95 1.27 70.77
CA ASN A 77 -23.74 1.15 69.95
C ASN A 77 -24.19 1.02 68.49
N ALA A 78 -23.54 1.71 67.56
CA ALA A 78 -23.91 1.69 66.15
C ALA A 78 -22.68 1.64 65.24
N VAL A 79 -22.76 0.83 64.19
CA VAL A 79 -21.77 0.68 63.12
C VAL A 79 -22.50 0.79 61.79
N PHE A 80 -21.85 1.35 60.77
CA PHE A 80 -22.40 1.47 59.42
C PHE A 80 -21.68 0.51 58.47
N SER A 81 -22.40 -0.03 57.49
CA SER A 81 -21.80 -0.73 56.37
C SER A 81 -21.01 0.23 55.49
N ASP A 82 -20.13 -0.32 54.67
CA ASP A 82 -19.55 0.44 53.56
C ASP A 82 -20.65 1.02 52.66
N TRP A 83 -20.38 2.19 52.08
CA TRP A 83 -21.28 2.82 51.12
C TRP A 83 -21.16 2.13 49.76
N VAL A 84 -22.24 1.50 49.31
CA VAL A 84 -22.29 0.82 48.02
C VAL A 84 -23.04 1.63 46.98
N LYS A 85 -22.58 1.54 45.72
CA LYS A 85 -23.23 2.17 44.58
C LYS A 85 -24.11 1.16 43.85
N VAL A 86 -25.38 1.51 43.67
CA VAL A 86 -26.25 0.92 42.65
C VAL A 86 -26.15 1.82 41.43
N GLU A 87 -25.54 1.33 40.35
CA GLU A 87 -25.44 2.06 39.07
C GLU A 87 -26.44 1.48 38.06
N VAL A 88 -27.32 2.34 37.54
CA VAL A 88 -28.46 1.96 36.71
C VAL A 88 -28.29 2.48 35.28
N HIS A 89 -28.28 1.57 34.32
CA HIS A 89 -28.16 1.86 32.89
C HIS A 89 -29.53 1.96 32.22
N GLN A 90 -29.87 3.15 31.74
CA GLN A 90 -31.18 3.43 31.11
C GLN A 90 -31.29 2.90 29.67
N CYS A 91 -30.16 2.88 28.93
CA CYS A 91 -30.13 2.56 27.50
C CYS A 91 -29.38 1.25 27.21
N VAL A 92 -29.91 0.12 27.70
CA VAL A 92 -29.37 -1.22 27.40
C VAL A 92 -30.19 -1.88 26.30
N ALA A 93 -29.53 -2.59 25.38
CA ALA A 93 -30.20 -3.24 24.25
C ALA A 93 -31.12 -4.38 24.71
N ARG A 94 -32.31 -4.50 24.10
CA ARG A 94 -33.27 -5.58 24.41
C ARG A 94 -32.63 -6.95 24.17
N GLY A 95 -32.65 -7.81 25.20
CA GLY A 95 -32.06 -9.15 25.16
C GLY A 95 -30.75 -9.27 25.93
N LEU A 96 -30.09 -8.15 26.29
CA LEU A 96 -29.05 -8.15 27.31
C LEU A 96 -29.68 -7.85 28.69
N PRO A 97 -29.34 -8.59 29.76
CA PRO A 97 -28.66 -9.90 29.80
C PRO A 97 -29.68 -11.06 29.68
N PRO A 98 -29.23 -12.33 29.61
CA PRO A 98 -30.11 -13.51 29.61
C PRO A 98 -30.99 -13.63 30.86
N ARG A 99 -32.13 -14.36 30.77
CA ARG A 99 -33.04 -14.62 31.91
C ARG A 99 -32.40 -15.34 33.10
N LEU A 100 -31.24 -15.96 32.93
CA LEU A 100 -30.51 -16.73 33.95
C LEU A 100 -29.15 -16.09 34.32
N TRP A 101 -28.94 -14.83 33.96
CA TRP A 101 -27.75 -14.04 34.31
C TRP A 101 -27.52 -14.04 35.83
N GLN A 102 -26.34 -14.51 36.26
CA GLN A 102 -25.96 -14.65 37.67
C GLN A 102 -25.31 -13.36 38.22
N GLY A 103 -24.87 -12.48 37.33
CA GLY A 103 -24.15 -11.24 37.68
C GLY A 103 -22.75 -11.15 37.08
N GLU A 104 -22.38 -12.09 36.21
CA GLU A 104 -21.15 -12.05 35.41
C GLU A 104 -21.04 -10.76 34.56
N PRO A 105 -19.82 -10.25 34.28
CA PRO A 105 -19.70 -8.97 33.59
C PRO A 105 -20.26 -9.01 32.17
N VAL A 106 -20.98 -7.96 31.76
CA VAL A 106 -21.49 -7.81 30.38
C VAL A 106 -21.24 -6.40 29.89
N ILE A 107 -20.40 -6.24 28.87
CA ILE A 107 -20.14 -4.94 28.26
C ILE A 107 -21.43 -4.41 27.61
N VAL A 108 -21.83 -3.20 27.99
CA VAL A 108 -22.98 -2.46 27.43
C VAL A 108 -22.57 -1.19 26.69
N LEU A 109 -21.33 -0.74 26.87
CA LEU A 109 -20.72 0.33 26.10
C LEU A 109 -19.28 -0.04 25.78
N ASN A 110 -18.99 -0.27 24.50
CA ASN A 110 -17.65 -0.41 23.97
C ASN A 110 -16.97 0.95 23.77
N PRO A 111 -15.63 1.03 23.81
CA PRO A 111 -14.91 2.23 23.40
C PRO A 111 -15.06 2.49 21.90
N GLN A 112 -14.82 3.74 21.49
CA GLN A 112 -14.93 4.20 20.11
C GLN A 112 -13.57 4.69 19.60
N GLU A 113 -13.35 4.57 18.29
CA GLU A 113 -12.12 5.00 17.63
C GLU A 113 -11.93 6.52 17.75
N GLN A 114 -10.68 6.96 17.94
CA GLN A 114 -10.35 8.37 18.10
C GLN A 114 -9.03 8.71 17.40
N ARG A 115 -9.04 9.86 16.72
CA ARG A 115 -7.83 10.52 16.19
C ARG A 115 -7.64 11.79 17.00
N VAL A 116 -6.51 11.93 17.68
CA VAL A 116 -6.26 12.98 18.68
C VAL A 116 -4.89 13.59 18.43
N GLU A 117 -4.76 14.91 18.58
CA GLU A 117 -3.48 15.57 18.36
C GLU A 117 -2.47 15.27 19.45
N VAL A 118 -1.18 15.33 19.09
CA VAL A 118 -0.08 15.31 20.06
C VAL A 118 -0.27 16.48 21.05
N GLY A 119 -0.32 16.17 22.34
CA GLY A 119 -0.57 17.12 23.43
C GLY A 119 -2.03 17.31 23.82
N GLN A 120 -3.00 16.91 22.99
CA GLN A 120 -4.44 16.98 23.29
C GLN A 120 -4.91 15.77 24.13
N PRO A 121 -6.05 15.89 24.85
CA PRO A 121 -6.50 14.84 25.76
C PRO A 121 -7.28 13.72 25.05
N LEU A 122 -6.80 12.48 25.15
CA LEU A 122 -7.54 11.26 24.77
C LEU A 122 -8.51 10.86 25.88
N GLN A 123 -9.73 10.44 25.52
CA GLN A 123 -10.67 9.86 26.49
C GLN A 123 -11.52 8.73 25.89
N LEU A 124 -11.13 7.48 26.15
CA LEU A 124 -11.97 6.31 25.87
C LEU A 124 -12.90 6.02 27.05
N GLN A 125 -14.04 5.38 26.77
CA GLN A 125 -15.01 4.97 27.78
C GLN A 125 -15.47 3.53 27.51
N CYS A 126 -15.56 2.74 28.58
CA CYS A 126 -16.17 1.41 28.58
C CYS A 126 -17.14 1.32 29.76
N ALA A 127 -18.27 0.64 29.59
CA ALA A 127 -19.18 0.36 30.70
C ALA A 127 -19.74 -1.07 30.58
N ALA A 128 -19.83 -1.71 31.73
CA ALA A 128 -20.33 -3.08 31.89
C ALA A 128 -21.38 -3.15 33.01
N MET A 129 -22.34 -4.05 32.84
CA MET A 129 -23.19 -4.57 33.90
C MET A 129 -22.45 -5.66 34.69
N GLY A 130 -22.88 -5.90 35.93
CA GLY A 130 -22.39 -6.97 36.81
C GLY A 130 -22.94 -6.85 38.22
N VAL A 131 -23.09 -8.00 38.88
CA VAL A 131 -23.42 -8.15 40.31
C VAL A 131 -22.39 -9.14 40.89
N PRO A 132 -21.38 -8.68 41.67
CA PRO A 132 -21.03 -7.30 42.00
C PRO A 132 -20.68 -6.41 40.79
N ALA A 133 -20.71 -5.10 40.97
CA ALA A 133 -20.29 -4.12 39.97
C ALA A 133 -18.85 -4.43 39.50
N PRO A 134 -18.59 -4.52 38.18
CA PRO A 134 -17.26 -4.87 37.69
C PRO A 134 -16.20 -3.84 38.07
N SER A 135 -15.00 -4.33 38.38
CA SER A 135 -13.76 -3.58 38.25
C SER A 135 -13.38 -3.47 36.77
N TYR A 136 -12.47 -2.57 36.42
CA TYR A 136 -12.06 -2.30 35.04
C TYR A 136 -10.53 -2.29 34.94
N GLN A 137 -9.97 -2.80 33.85
CA GLN A 137 -8.56 -2.69 33.50
C GLN A 137 -8.42 -2.37 32.01
N TRP A 138 -7.77 -1.25 31.69
CA TRP A 138 -7.44 -0.92 30.30
C TRP A 138 -6.12 -1.55 29.86
N TYR A 139 -6.06 -1.89 28.57
CA TYR A 139 -4.88 -2.41 27.91
C TYR A 139 -4.57 -1.55 26.68
N HIS A 140 -3.29 -1.47 26.33
CA HIS A 140 -2.76 -0.78 25.16
C HIS A 140 -1.73 -1.68 24.48
N ASN A 141 -1.93 -1.99 23.20
CA ASN A 141 -1.10 -2.93 22.43
C ASN A 141 -0.84 -4.26 23.19
N GLY A 142 -1.87 -4.79 23.85
CA GLY A 142 -1.82 -6.01 24.67
C GLY A 142 -1.29 -5.86 26.10
N ASN A 143 -0.71 -4.72 26.47
CA ASN A 143 -0.09 -4.50 27.78
C ASN A 143 -1.04 -3.80 28.77
N PRO A 144 -1.10 -4.19 30.06
CA PRO A 144 -1.97 -3.57 31.04
C PRO A 144 -1.51 -2.16 31.42
N LEU A 145 -2.43 -1.20 31.39
CA LEU A 145 -2.21 0.17 31.88
C LEU A 145 -2.49 0.23 33.39
N GLU A 146 -1.49 -0.05 34.22
CA GLU A 146 -1.62 -0.27 35.68
C GLU A 146 -2.39 0.81 36.46
N GLN A 147 -2.34 2.07 36.02
CA GLN A 147 -3.02 3.19 36.69
C GLN A 147 -4.44 3.45 36.17
N GLN A 148 -4.85 2.76 35.10
CA GLN A 148 -6.09 3.01 34.37
C GLN A 148 -7.12 1.92 34.72
N LYS A 149 -7.63 1.99 35.95
CA LYS A 149 -8.56 1.02 36.55
C LYS A 149 -9.99 1.57 36.72
N ARG A 150 -10.46 2.33 35.72
CA ARG A 150 -11.74 3.08 35.75
C ARG A 150 -12.51 2.95 34.43
N LYS A 151 -13.84 3.15 34.47
CA LYS A 151 -14.74 3.17 33.29
C LYS A 151 -14.33 4.13 32.16
N LYS A 152 -13.54 5.17 32.47
CA LYS A 152 -12.95 6.07 31.48
C LYS A 152 -11.43 6.01 31.57
N LEU A 153 -10.80 5.69 30.46
CA LEU A 153 -9.38 5.98 30.22
C LEU A 153 -9.25 7.49 30.01
N ARG A 154 -8.23 8.12 30.56
CA ARG A 154 -7.89 9.51 30.21
C ARG A 154 -6.38 9.70 30.17
N ILE A 155 -5.89 10.20 29.04
CA ILE A 155 -4.51 10.66 28.85
C ILE A 155 -4.61 12.16 28.62
N SER A 156 -4.09 12.99 29.54
CA SER A 156 -4.27 14.44 29.48
C SER A 156 -3.50 15.12 28.35
N HIS A 157 -2.34 14.56 27.98
CA HIS A 157 -1.45 15.05 26.94
C HIS A 157 -0.92 13.88 26.12
N SER A 158 -1.65 13.53 25.05
CA SER A 158 -1.37 12.33 24.27
C SER A 158 -0.05 12.45 23.50
N ARG A 159 0.72 11.37 23.44
CA ARG A 159 1.99 11.25 22.71
C ARG A 159 1.83 10.27 21.56
N VAL A 160 2.70 10.34 20.55
CA VAL A 160 2.70 9.38 19.42
C VAL A 160 2.82 7.92 19.90
N SER A 161 3.56 7.69 21.00
CA SER A 161 3.67 6.40 21.71
C SER A 161 2.33 5.82 22.16
N ASP A 162 1.33 6.67 22.38
CA ASP A 162 0.03 6.31 22.94
C ASP A 162 -0.96 5.91 21.83
N SER A 163 -0.49 5.84 20.58
CA SER A 163 -1.21 5.26 19.43
C SER A 163 -1.24 3.73 19.48
N GLY A 164 -2.24 3.14 18.85
CA GLY A 164 -2.41 1.69 18.73
C GLY A 164 -3.73 1.19 19.29
N THR A 165 -3.81 -0.10 19.53
CA THR A 165 -5.06 -0.79 19.87
C THR A 165 -5.32 -0.75 21.37
N TYR A 166 -6.49 -0.27 21.76
CA TYR A 166 -6.99 -0.23 23.13
C TYR A 166 -8.16 -1.19 23.33
N LEU A 167 -8.23 -1.78 24.52
CA LEU A 167 -9.33 -2.65 24.94
C LEU A 167 -9.46 -2.62 26.47
N CYS A 168 -10.65 -2.93 26.97
CA CYS A 168 -10.97 -2.85 28.39
C CYS A 168 -11.52 -4.19 28.88
N CYS A 169 -10.90 -4.77 29.90
CA CYS A 169 -11.45 -5.89 30.64
C CYS A 169 -12.34 -5.37 31.78
N ALA A 170 -13.55 -5.89 31.90
CA ALA A 170 -14.43 -5.69 33.05
C ALA A 170 -14.58 -7.01 33.83
N SER A 171 -14.22 -7.03 35.12
CA SER A 171 -14.14 -8.27 35.92
C SER A 171 -14.77 -8.15 37.31
N ASN A 172 -15.37 -9.23 37.80
CA ASN A 172 -15.89 -9.38 39.17
C ASN A 172 -15.72 -10.83 39.68
N SER A 173 -16.35 -11.17 40.81
CA SER A 173 -16.29 -12.52 41.41
C SER A 173 -16.89 -13.65 40.57
N HIS A 174 -17.63 -13.34 39.51
CA HIS A 174 -18.29 -14.29 38.62
C HIS A 174 -17.58 -14.44 37.25
N GLY A 175 -16.50 -13.69 37.01
CA GLY A 175 -15.68 -13.81 35.80
C GLY A 175 -15.27 -12.46 35.21
N GLU A 176 -14.96 -12.46 33.92
CA GLU A 176 -14.53 -11.29 33.16
C GLU A 176 -15.16 -11.22 31.77
N HIS A 177 -15.22 -10.02 31.20
CA HIS A 177 -15.71 -9.76 29.84
C HIS A 177 -14.89 -8.62 29.24
N TRP A 178 -14.41 -8.82 28.01
CA TRP A 178 -13.55 -7.89 27.30
C TRP A 178 -14.37 -7.04 26.32
N SER A 179 -14.07 -5.74 26.24
CA SER A 179 -14.63 -4.87 25.20
C SER A 179 -14.13 -5.27 23.81
N SER A 180 -14.83 -4.84 22.77
CA SER A 180 -14.25 -4.73 21.44
C SER A 180 -12.92 -3.98 21.52
N ALA A 181 -11.93 -4.45 20.77
CA ALA A 181 -10.69 -3.73 20.54
C ALA A 181 -10.95 -2.52 19.63
N VAL A 182 -10.20 -1.43 19.84
CA VAL A 182 -10.39 -0.19 19.09
C VAL A 182 -9.08 0.56 18.90
N ASP A 183 -8.86 1.09 17.70
CA ASP A 183 -7.59 1.76 17.37
C ASP A 183 -7.66 3.28 17.63
N VAL A 184 -6.63 3.77 18.31
CA VAL A 184 -6.42 5.19 18.59
C VAL A 184 -5.18 5.66 17.85
N HIS A 185 -5.28 6.80 17.19
CA HIS A 185 -4.19 7.39 16.41
C HIS A 185 -3.80 8.75 17.00
N ILE A 186 -2.57 8.86 17.51
CA ILE A 186 -2.02 10.10 18.06
C ILE A 186 -0.95 10.66 17.11
N GLY A 187 -1.27 11.78 16.48
CA GLY A 187 -0.41 12.47 15.51
C GLY A 187 -0.95 13.87 15.23
N PRO A 188 -0.24 14.75 14.52
CA PRO A 188 -0.79 16.07 14.17
C PRO A 188 -2.07 15.89 13.34
N CYS A 189 -3.18 16.56 13.70
CA CYS A 189 -4.41 16.53 12.89
C CYS A 189 -4.33 17.51 11.72
N GLY A 190 -3.22 17.45 10.98
CA GLY A 190 -3.12 17.95 9.62
C GLY A 190 -3.98 17.11 8.68
N SER A 191 -5.29 17.38 8.69
CA SER A 191 -6.24 17.12 7.60
C SER A 191 -6.14 15.78 6.85
N GLY A 192 -5.95 14.67 7.57
CA GLY A 192 -6.28 13.31 7.11
C GLY A 192 -5.47 12.74 5.92
N LYS A 193 -4.52 13.49 5.37
CA LYS A 193 -3.70 13.08 4.22
C LYS A 193 -2.46 12.34 4.69
N PHE A 194 -2.21 11.16 4.12
CA PHE A 194 -0.92 10.50 4.30
C PHE A 194 0.12 11.18 3.41
N PHE A 195 1.40 10.90 3.64
CA PHE A 195 2.48 11.40 2.81
C PHE A 195 3.33 10.25 2.28
N ALA A 196 3.80 10.40 1.05
CA ALA A 196 4.84 9.56 0.45
C ALA A 196 6.22 10.23 0.66
N THR A 197 7.30 9.46 0.82
CA THR A 197 8.66 10.01 0.72
C THR A 197 9.10 10.20 -0.73
N GLY A 198 8.50 9.43 -1.64
CA GLY A 198 8.60 9.55 -3.08
C GLY A 198 7.51 8.72 -3.76
N LYS A 199 7.24 8.97 -5.03
CA LYS A 199 6.24 8.25 -5.84
C LYS A 199 6.91 7.73 -7.11
N ILE A 200 7.01 6.42 -7.28
CA ILE A 200 7.72 5.78 -8.40
C ILE A 200 6.76 4.80 -9.11
N ALA A 201 6.74 4.82 -10.44
CA ALA A 201 5.94 3.89 -11.23
C ALA A 201 6.73 3.26 -12.39
N LEU A 202 6.57 1.94 -12.56
CA LEU A 202 7.01 1.20 -13.75
C LEU A 202 5.78 0.65 -14.48
N LEU A 203 5.63 1.03 -15.75
CA LEU A 203 4.55 0.61 -16.64
C LEU A 203 5.17 -0.14 -17.82
N VAL A 204 4.73 -1.36 -18.09
CA VAL A 204 5.19 -2.18 -19.22
C VAL A 204 4.00 -2.61 -20.09
N GLY A 205 4.07 -2.35 -21.40
CA GLY A 205 3.07 -2.76 -22.37
C GLY A 205 3.68 -3.67 -23.43
N ASN A 206 3.40 -4.97 -23.35
CA ASN A 206 3.89 -5.94 -24.33
C ASN A 206 2.79 -6.22 -25.37
N ASN A 207 3.05 -5.85 -26.62
CA ASN A 207 2.07 -5.77 -27.69
C ASN A 207 2.43 -6.64 -28.90
N ARG A 208 3.71 -6.64 -29.30
CA ARG A 208 4.25 -7.28 -30.52
C ARG A 208 4.99 -8.57 -30.20
N TYR A 209 4.28 -9.67 -30.03
CA TYR A 209 4.85 -10.97 -29.68
C TYR A 209 5.42 -11.69 -30.91
N GLN A 210 6.55 -12.39 -30.72
CA GLN A 210 7.22 -13.12 -31.80
C GLN A 210 6.53 -14.46 -32.13
N HIS A 211 5.87 -15.07 -31.13
CA HIS A 211 5.31 -16.43 -31.22
C HIS A 211 3.86 -16.53 -30.72
N HIS A 212 3.19 -15.41 -30.45
CA HIS A 212 1.81 -15.35 -29.92
C HIS A 212 0.98 -14.29 -30.67
N PRO A 213 -0.36 -14.27 -30.54
CA PRO A 213 -1.18 -13.20 -31.09
C PRO A 213 -0.74 -11.83 -30.59
N ASN A 214 -0.66 -10.85 -31.48
CA ASN A 214 -0.44 -9.46 -31.10
C ASN A 214 -1.70 -8.88 -30.45
N LEU A 215 -1.49 -7.97 -29.50
CA LEU A 215 -2.53 -7.13 -28.90
C LEU A 215 -2.51 -5.75 -29.57
N MET A 216 -3.43 -4.85 -29.22
CA MET A 216 -3.44 -3.47 -29.74
C MET A 216 -3.58 -2.42 -28.63
N ALA A 217 -4.31 -2.74 -27.56
CA ALA A 217 -4.57 -1.83 -26.46
C ALA A 217 -3.36 -1.45 -25.57
N PRO A 218 -2.39 -2.34 -25.26
CA PRO A 218 -1.30 -2.06 -24.31
C PRO A 218 -0.50 -0.77 -24.59
N VAL A 219 -0.34 -0.39 -25.85
CA VAL A 219 0.33 0.88 -26.23
C VAL A 219 -0.45 2.09 -25.72
N ARG A 220 -1.78 2.12 -25.95
CA ARG A 220 -2.63 3.23 -25.52
C ARG A 220 -2.80 3.25 -24.00
N ASP A 221 -2.97 2.10 -23.38
CA ASP A 221 -3.28 2.03 -21.96
C ASP A 221 -2.08 2.45 -21.09
N VAL A 222 -0.86 2.03 -21.46
CA VAL A 222 0.38 2.52 -20.84
C VAL A 222 0.56 4.03 -21.04
N PHE A 223 0.18 4.56 -22.20
CA PHE A 223 0.26 6.00 -22.50
C PHE A 223 -0.73 6.83 -21.66
N GLU A 224 -1.99 6.43 -21.58
CA GLU A 224 -2.99 7.12 -20.77
C GLU A 224 -2.66 7.02 -19.27
N LEU A 225 -2.30 5.84 -18.78
CA LEU A 225 -1.92 5.64 -17.38
C LEU A 225 -0.66 6.44 -16.99
N ARG A 226 0.32 6.57 -17.90
CA ARG A 226 1.53 7.37 -17.68
C ARG A 226 1.15 8.79 -17.28
N HIS A 227 0.37 9.49 -18.11
CA HIS A 227 0.05 10.90 -17.87
C HIS A 227 -0.82 11.12 -16.62
N LEU A 228 -1.71 10.17 -16.30
CA LEU A 228 -2.50 10.20 -15.07
C LEU A 228 -1.62 10.06 -13.82
N LEU A 229 -0.62 9.18 -13.84
CA LEU A 229 0.34 9.03 -12.74
C LEU A 229 1.35 10.20 -12.66
N GLU A 230 1.82 10.73 -13.80
CA GLU A 230 2.63 11.95 -13.84
C GLU A 230 1.88 13.16 -13.23
N HIS A 231 0.58 13.30 -13.52
CA HIS A 231 -0.28 14.34 -12.91
C HIS A 231 -0.41 14.17 -11.39
N LEU A 232 -0.39 12.94 -10.89
CA LEU A 232 -0.39 12.61 -9.46
C LEU A 232 1.01 12.72 -8.81
N GLY A 233 2.02 13.17 -9.55
CA GLY A 233 3.38 13.40 -9.06
C GLY A 233 4.25 12.13 -8.99
N PHE A 234 3.90 11.06 -9.70
CA PHE A 234 4.79 9.90 -9.86
C PHE A 234 5.91 10.19 -10.85
N GLN A 235 7.11 9.67 -10.53
CA GLN A 235 8.17 9.49 -11.51
C GLN A 235 7.87 8.21 -12.30
N VAL A 236 7.51 8.36 -13.58
CA VAL A 236 7.02 7.24 -14.41
C VAL A 236 8.05 6.80 -15.44
N VAL A 237 8.39 5.51 -15.39
CA VAL A 237 9.08 4.78 -16.46
C VAL A 237 8.03 3.99 -17.24
N SER A 238 7.82 4.33 -18.51
CA SER A 238 6.91 3.58 -19.40
C SER A 238 7.70 2.91 -20.52
N LEU A 239 7.48 1.62 -20.74
CA LEU A 239 8.25 0.81 -21.69
C LEU A 239 7.33 -0.08 -22.52
N LEU A 240 7.65 -0.25 -23.81
CA LEU A 240 6.92 -1.11 -24.73
C LEU A 240 7.78 -2.26 -25.27
N ASP A 241 7.12 -3.38 -25.58
CA ASP A 241 7.66 -4.55 -26.29
C ASP A 241 9.00 -5.09 -25.75
N LEU A 242 9.01 -5.47 -24.47
CA LEU A 242 10.19 -5.95 -23.75
C LEU A 242 10.36 -7.47 -23.82
N ASN A 243 11.60 -7.91 -24.04
CA ASN A 243 11.99 -9.32 -23.90
C ASN A 243 12.25 -9.72 -22.43
N LYS A 244 12.45 -11.03 -22.12
CA LYS A 244 12.64 -11.49 -20.72
C LYS A 244 13.75 -10.71 -19.99
N ALA A 245 14.91 -10.56 -20.63
CA ALA A 245 16.08 -9.89 -20.05
C ALA A 245 15.85 -8.39 -19.82
N GLU A 246 15.13 -7.73 -20.73
CA GLU A 246 14.76 -6.31 -20.62
C GLU A 246 13.70 -6.07 -19.54
N MET A 247 12.70 -6.96 -19.41
CA MET A 247 11.74 -6.92 -18.31
C MET A 247 12.44 -7.11 -16.95
N ALA A 248 13.33 -8.10 -16.84
CA ALA A 248 14.11 -8.33 -15.62
C ALA A 248 15.00 -7.12 -15.28
N THR A 249 15.64 -6.51 -16.28
CA THR A 249 16.46 -5.30 -16.12
C THR A 249 15.62 -4.10 -15.67
N ALA A 250 14.47 -3.86 -16.29
CA ALA A 250 13.56 -2.76 -15.92
C ALA A 250 13.02 -2.92 -14.49
N VAL A 251 12.64 -4.14 -14.11
CA VAL A 251 12.23 -4.50 -12.74
C VAL A 251 13.37 -4.27 -11.74
N ALA A 252 14.59 -4.71 -12.05
CA ALA A 252 15.75 -4.50 -11.17
C ALA A 252 16.09 -3.01 -10.97
N GLN A 253 15.92 -2.18 -12.01
CA GLN A 253 16.10 -0.73 -11.92
C GLN A 253 14.98 -0.05 -11.12
N PHE A 254 13.71 -0.42 -11.36
CA PHE A 254 12.57 0.06 -10.59
C PHE A 254 12.75 -0.22 -9.09
N LEU A 255 13.15 -1.44 -8.72
CA LEU A 255 13.41 -1.82 -7.33
C LEU A 255 14.54 -1.00 -6.68
N GLN A 256 15.55 -0.55 -7.44
CA GLN A 256 16.61 0.35 -6.95
C GLN A 256 16.16 1.81 -6.71
N LEU A 257 14.98 2.21 -7.20
CA LEU A 257 14.39 3.52 -6.95
C LEU A 257 13.41 3.52 -5.76
N LEU A 258 13.10 2.34 -5.21
CA LEU A 258 12.23 2.20 -4.05
C LEU A 258 13.01 2.36 -2.75
N GLY A 259 12.30 2.70 -1.68
CA GLY A 259 12.89 2.90 -0.37
C GLY A 259 11.84 3.21 0.69
N LYS A 260 12.30 3.49 1.91
CA LYS A 260 11.43 3.64 3.07
C LYS A 260 10.39 4.75 2.87
N GLY A 261 9.12 4.38 2.94
CA GLY A 261 7.99 5.30 2.77
C GLY A 261 7.63 5.69 1.34
N VAL A 262 8.29 5.10 0.33
CA VAL A 262 7.96 5.32 -1.09
C VAL A 262 6.62 4.66 -1.44
N TYR A 263 5.86 5.30 -2.33
CA TYR A 263 4.68 4.73 -2.96
C TYR A 263 5.09 4.17 -4.32
N ALA A 264 4.88 2.87 -4.52
CA ALA A 264 5.37 2.12 -5.66
C ALA A 264 4.19 1.54 -6.47
N VAL A 265 4.08 1.94 -7.74
CA VAL A 265 3.11 1.38 -8.70
C VAL A 265 3.85 0.52 -9.72
N PHE A 266 3.41 -0.72 -9.90
CA PHE A 266 3.82 -1.58 -10.99
C PHE A 266 2.60 -1.92 -11.83
N TYR A 267 2.61 -1.57 -13.11
CA TYR A 267 1.55 -1.87 -14.07
C TYR A 267 2.10 -2.69 -15.24
N TYR A 268 1.39 -3.74 -15.62
CA TYR A 268 1.70 -4.53 -16.80
C TYR A 268 0.43 -4.79 -17.62
N ALA A 269 0.51 -4.51 -18.92
CA ALA A 269 -0.50 -4.87 -19.91
C ALA A 269 0.10 -5.82 -20.95
N GLY A 270 -0.55 -6.96 -21.18
CA GLY A 270 -0.07 -7.96 -22.13
C GLY A 270 -0.60 -9.37 -21.88
N HIS A 271 0.04 -10.35 -22.53
CA HIS A 271 -0.18 -11.76 -22.20
C HIS A 271 0.36 -12.07 -20.80
N GLY A 272 -0.40 -12.88 -20.08
CA GLY A 272 -0.13 -13.30 -18.71
C GLY A 272 -0.95 -14.54 -18.37
N TYR A 273 -0.64 -15.17 -17.24
CA TYR A 273 -1.38 -16.29 -16.70
C TYR A 273 -1.22 -16.37 -15.17
N GLU A 274 -2.16 -17.06 -14.51
CA GLU A 274 -2.07 -17.44 -13.11
C GLU A 274 -2.02 -18.97 -12.99
N HIS A 275 -1.13 -19.50 -12.16
CA HIS A 275 -1.16 -20.91 -11.79
C HIS A 275 -0.98 -21.04 -10.28
N LEU A 276 -2.01 -21.56 -9.60
CA LEU A 276 -2.06 -21.77 -8.16
C LEU A 276 -1.71 -20.49 -7.38
N GLY A 277 -2.43 -19.39 -7.66
CA GLY A 277 -2.19 -18.07 -7.05
C GLY A 277 -0.96 -17.31 -7.53
N ARG A 278 -0.06 -17.91 -8.33
CA ARG A 278 1.17 -17.27 -8.82
C ARG A 278 0.94 -16.70 -10.21
N ASN A 279 1.16 -15.39 -10.35
CA ASN A 279 0.94 -14.63 -11.58
C ASN A 279 2.25 -14.45 -12.33
N TYR A 280 2.20 -14.62 -13.64
CA TYR A 280 3.36 -14.53 -14.53
C TYR A 280 3.04 -13.65 -15.73
N MET A 281 3.95 -12.73 -16.04
CA MET A 281 3.91 -11.88 -17.21
C MET A 281 4.71 -12.52 -18.35
N VAL A 282 4.18 -12.51 -19.56
CA VAL A 282 4.78 -13.16 -20.74
C VAL A 282 5.58 -12.13 -21.56
N PRO A 283 6.90 -12.27 -21.70
CA PRO A 283 7.71 -11.40 -22.56
C PRO A 283 7.40 -11.55 -24.06
N VAL A 284 7.78 -10.56 -24.88
CA VAL A 284 7.52 -10.62 -26.35
C VAL A 284 8.34 -11.68 -27.10
N ASP A 285 9.39 -12.20 -26.48
CA ASP A 285 10.25 -13.30 -26.96
C ASP A 285 9.89 -14.68 -26.39
N ALA A 286 8.79 -14.80 -25.63
CA ALA A 286 8.38 -16.07 -25.06
C ALA A 286 8.10 -17.13 -26.16
N PRO A 287 8.58 -18.38 -26.01
CA PRO A 287 8.35 -19.44 -26.98
C PRO A 287 6.91 -19.98 -26.88
N GLN A 288 6.45 -20.68 -27.92
CA GLN A 288 5.16 -21.37 -27.91
C GLN A 288 5.36 -22.91 -27.85
N PRO A 289 4.93 -23.61 -26.79
CA PRO A 289 4.36 -23.10 -25.53
C PRO A 289 5.41 -22.53 -24.58
N TYR A 290 5.02 -21.54 -23.77
CA TYR A 290 5.86 -20.98 -22.70
C TYR A 290 5.67 -21.71 -21.37
N ALA A 291 6.57 -21.41 -20.43
CA ALA A 291 6.65 -21.99 -19.10
C ALA A 291 7.22 -20.96 -18.10
N PRO A 292 7.12 -21.15 -16.77
CA PRO A 292 7.50 -20.17 -15.75
C PRO A 292 8.91 -19.58 -15.91
N GLU A 293 9.88 -20.39 -16.32
CA GLU A 293 11.28 -20.02 -16.58
C GLU A 293 11.47 -19.04 -17.76
N ASN A 294 10.48 -18.94 -18.65
CA ASN A 294 10.44 -17.98 -19.76
C ASN A 294 9.73 -16.67 -19.37
N CYS A 295 9.14 -16.59 -18.18
CA CYS A 295 8.20 -15.56 -17.77
C CYS A 295 8.70 -14.80 -16.52
N ILE A 296 8.07 -13.67 -16.20
CA ILE A 296 8.42 -12.88 -15.01
C ILE A 296 7.33 -13.07 -13.93
N SER A 297 7.71 -13.67 -12.80
CA SER A 297 6.80 -13.87 -11.65
C SER A 297 6.53 -12.56 -10.90
N VAL A 298 5.26 -12.18 -10.82
CA VAL A 298 4.82 -10.93 -10.18
C VAL A 298 5.05 -10.97 -8.66
N GLN A 299 4.86 -12.12 -8.01
CA GLN A 299 5.04 -12.25 -6.57
C GLN A 299 6.50 -12.04 -6.15
N ARG A 300 7.49 -12.42 -6.99
CA ARG A 300 8.91 -12.11 -6.76
C ARG A 300 9.18 -10.59 -6.79
N ILE A 301 8.47 -9.84 -7.65
CA ILE A 301 8.56 -8.37 -7.69
C ILE A 301 8.01 -7.78 -6.38
N LEU A 302 6.80 -8.16 -5.99
CA LEU A 302 6.18 -7.66 -4.75
C LEU A 302 7.04 -7.96 -3.51
N GLN A 303 7.59 -9.17 -3.39
CA GLN A 303 8.48 -9.52 -2.28
C GLN A 303 9.67 -8.55 -2.20
N LYS A 304 10.31 -8.25 -3.33
CA LYS A 304 11.41 -7.29 -3.40
C LYS A 304 10.97 -5.84 -3.18
N MET A 305 9.74 -5.46 -3.54
CA MET A 305 9.18 -4.14 -3.19
C MET A 305 8.97 -3.98 -1.67
N GLN A 306 8.44 -5.02 -1.00
CA GLN A 306 8.26 -5.03 0.46
C GLN A 306 9.60 -4.93 1.21
N GLN A 307 10.64 -5.62 0.71
CA GLN A 307 12.00 -5.54 1.26
C GLN A 307 12.59 -4.11 1.26
N GLN A 308 12.13 -3.21 0.37
CA GLN A 308 12.55 -1.80 0.36
C GLN A 308 11.78 -0.90 1.36
N GLN A 309 10.94 -1.46 2.24
CA GLN A 309 10.16 -0.74 3.26
C GLN A 309 9.22 0.36 2.71
N THR A 310 8.68 0.15 1.51
CA THR A 310 7.68 1.04 0.89
C THR A 310 6.43 1.21 1.75
N ALA A 311 5.83 2.40 1.71
CA ALA A 311 4.58 2.69 2.44
C ALA A 311 3.33 2.21 1.69
N LEU A 312 3.42 2.03 0.37
CA LEU A 312 2.31 1.58 -0.47
C LEU A 312 2.86 0.82 -1.68
N ASN A 313 2.42 -0.42 -1.87
CA ASN A 313 2.73 -1.27 -3.02
C ASN A 313 1.45 -1.53 -3.80
N ILE A 314 1.40 -1.11 -5.06
CA ILE A 314 0.26 -1.32 -5.94
C ILE A 314 0.72 -2.11 -7.15
N ILE A 315 0.13 -3.28 -7.34
CA ILE A 315 0.31 -4.13 -8.51
C ILE A 315 -0.97 -4.07 -9.34
N LEU A 316 -0.88 -3.62 -10.59
CA LEU A 316 -1.99 -3.60 -11.53
C LEU A 316 -1.66 -4.53 -12.71
N LEU A 317 -2.43 -5.59 -12.89
CA LEU A 317 -2.24 -6.55 -13.97
C LEU A 317 -3.42 -6.47 -14.94
N ASP A 318 -3.15 -5.99 -16.15
CA ASP A 318 -4.10 -5.97 -17.25
C ASP A 318 -3.80 -7.13 -18.22
N THR A 319 -4.15 -8.34 -17.79
CA THR A 319 -3.80 -9.60 -18.47
C THR A 319 -4.93 -10.62 -18.34
N CYS A 320 -4.96 -11.59 -19.25
CA CYS A 320 -5.61 -12.88 -18.97
C CYS A 320 -4.94 -13.56 -17.77
N ARG A 321 -5.67 -14.46 -17.09
CA ARG A 321 -5.18 -15.24 -15.95
C ARG A 321 -5.36 -16.76 -16.12
N LYS A 322 -5.94 -17.22 -17.24
CA LYS A 322 -6.05 -18.64 -17.60
C LYS A 322 -4.69 -19.33 -17.76
N TRP A 323 -4.61 -20.57 -17.28
CA TRP A 323 -3.46 -21.46 -17.50
C TRP A 323 -3.79 -22.60 -18.47
N TYR A 324 -2.84 -22.90 -19.36
CA TYR A 324 -3.05 -23.87 -20.45
C TYR A 324 -2.07 -25.07 -20.43
N ASN A 325 -1.09 -25.10 -19.52
CA ASN A 325 0.04 -26.06 -19.55
C ASN A 325 0.12 -26.90 -18.25
N THR A 326 -0.73 -27.93 -18.14
CA THR A 326 -1.02 -28.70 -16.91
C THR A 326 0.08 -29.65 -16.38
N GLY A 327 1.37 -29.34 -16.56
CA GLY A 327 2.46 -30.29 -16.25
C GLY A 327 3.86 -29.73 -15.98
N ARG A 328 4.01 -28.53 -15.41
CA ARG A 328 5.34 -27.97 -15.02
C ARG A 328 5.37 -27.49 -13.56
N ALA A 329 6.57 -27.49 -12.97
CA ALA A 329 6.80 -27.01 -11.62
C ALA A 329 6.65 -25.48 -11.51
N LEU A 330 6.23 -25.00 -10.33
CA LEU A 330 6.11 -23.57 -10.03
C LEU A 330 7.45 -22.97 -9.59
N SER A 331 7.77 -21.76 -10.05
CA SER A 331 8.88 -20.97 -9.48
C SER A 331 8.71 -20.82 -7.98
N GLN A 332 9.74 -21.15 -7.18
CA GLN A 332 9.68 -20.97 -5.73
C GLN A 332 9.60 -19.47 -5.37
N VAL A 333 8.78 -19.17 -4.36
CA VAL A 333 8.54 -17.84 -3.78
C VAL A 333 8.32 -18.03 -2.27
N GLN A 334 8.97 -17.22 -1.44
CA GLN A 334 8.81 -17.25 0.02
C GLN A 334 7.47 -16.60 0.44
N PRO A 335 6.94 -16.89 1.65
CA PRO A 335 5.78 -16.18 2.18
C PRO A 335 6.01 -14.66 2.23
N LEU A 336 5.01 -13.89 1.80
CA LEU A 336 5.03 -12.43 1.89
C LEU A 336 4.84 -12.00 3.35
N GLU A 337 5.60 -10.99 3.77
CA GLU A 337 5.54 -10.48 5.15
C GLU A 337 4.26 -9.63 5.37
N PRO A 338 3.65 -9.68 6.59
CA PRO A 338 2.33 -9.09 6.86
C PRO A 338 2.34 -7.55 7.09
N TRP A 339 3.18 -6.83 6.35
CA TRP A 339 3.34 -5.36 6.42
C TRP A 339 2.01 -4.61 6.38
N GLY A 340 1.09 -5.02 5.49
CA GLY A 340 -0.25 -4.41 5.37
C GLY A 340 -0.26 -3.11 4.56
N ASN A 341 0.58 -3.06 3.54
CA ASN A 341 0.81 -1.92 2.64
C ASN A 341 0.52 -2.25 1.16
N THR A 342 -0.05 -3.42 0.86
CA THR A 342 -0.14 -3.96 -0.51
C THR A 342 -1.57 -3.92 -1.05
N VAL A 343 -1.71 -3.61 -2.34
CA VAL A 343 -2.95 -3.71 -3.13
C VAL A 343 -2.63 -4.36 -4.49
N TYR A 344 -3.40 -5.36 -4.88
CA TYR A 344 -3.50 -5.85 -6.26
C TYR A 344 -4.83 -5.40 -6.87
N GLY A 345 -4.79 -4.95 -8.12
CA GLY A 345 -5.95 -4.89 -9.02
C GLY A 345 -5.68 -5.76 -10.25
N TYR A 346 -6.48 -6.80 -10.44
CA TYR A 346 -6.44 -7.68 -11.61
C TYR A 346 -7.59 -7.31 -12.54
N SER A 347 -7.33 -7.10 -13.84
CA SER A 347 -8.39 -6.71 -14.79
C SER A 347 -9.45 -7.79 -15.00
N THR A 348 -9.13 -9.05 -14.69
CA THR A 348 -10.04 -10.19 -14.73
C THR A 348 -9.79 -11.15 -13.55
N SER A 349 -10.68 -12.12 -13.32
CA SER A 349 -10.60 -13.13 -12.24
C SER A 349 -9.57 -14.23 -12.51
N GLU A 350 -9.28 -15.05 -11.50
CA GLU A 350 -8.54 -16.32 -11.68
C GLU A 350 -9.25 -17.21 -12.73
N ASP A 351 -8.48 -17.85 -13.61
CA ASP A 351 -8.95 -18.59 -14.81
C ASP A 351 -9.91 -17.84 -15.77
N ALA A 352 -9.85 -16.50 -15.80
CA ALA A 352 -10.59 -15.66 -16.74
C ALA A 352 -9.69 -14.96 -17.79
N GLU A 353 -10.35 -14.38 -18.81
CA GLU A 353 -9.73 -13.57 -19.87
C GLU A 353 -9.96 -12.07 -19.60
N ALA A 354 -9.05 -11.23 -20.07
CA ALA A 354 -9.20 -9.78 -20.13
C ALA A 354 -9.36 -9.35 -21.59
N TYR A 355 -10.24 -8.38 -21.86
CA TYR A 355 -10.58 -7.97 -23.22
C TYR A 355 -10.18 -6.52 -23.52
N GLU A 356 -9.71 -6.29 -24.74
CA GLU A 356 -9.62 -4.97 -25.36
C GLU A 356 -10.89 -4.67 -26.18
N LEU A 357 -11.30 -3.40 -26.22
CA LEU A 357 -12.32 -2.93 -27.15
C LEU A 357 -11.67 -2.28 -28.38
N GLN A 358 -12.37 -2.30 -29.51
CA GLN A 358 -12.01 -1.59 -30.73
C GLN A 358 -13.13 -0.58 -31.07
N ASP A 359 -12.87 0.69 -30.79
CA ASP A 359 -13.75 1.82 -31.11
C ASP A 359 -13.19 2.56 -32.34
N GLY A 360 -13.38 1.98 -33.53
CA GLY A 360 -12.86 2.51 -34.79
C GLY A 360 -11.35 2.31 -34.94
N GLU A 361 -10.61 3.39 -35.18
CA GLU A 361 -9.14 3.39 -35.30
C GLU A 361 -8.40 3.21 -33.96
N PHE A 362 -9.13 2.99 -32.86
CA PHE A 362 -8.57 2.97 -31.51
C PHE A 362 -8.93 1.70 -30.74
N SER A 363 -7.98 1.21 -29.96
CA SER A 363 -8.20 0.18 -28.95
C SER A 363 -7.74 0.62 -27.56
N SER A 364 -8.40 0.11 -26.52
CA SER A 364 -8.08 0.30 -25.10
C SER A 364 -8.64 -0.87 -24.29
N GLY A 365 -7.91 -1.28 -23.26
CA GLY A 365 -8.30 -2.35 -22.36
C GLY A 365 -9.54 -1.97 -21.57
N ILE A 366 -10.44 -2.94 -21.35
CA ILE A 366 -11.64 -2.75 -20.53
C ILE A 366 -11.27 -2.20 -19.15
N PHE A 367 -10.18 -2.66 -18.53
CA PHE A 367 -9.76 -2.16 -17.22
C PHE A 367 -9.27 -0.71 -17.28
N MET A 368 -8.43 -0.35 -18.25
CA MET A 368 -7.96 1.03 -18.40
C MET A 368 -9.06 2.03 -18.77
N LYS A 369 -10.03 1.62 -19.62
CA LYS A 369 -11.26 2.37 -19.96
C LYS A 369 -11.99 2.91 -18.73
N TYR A 370 -12.00 2.16 -17.64
CA TYR A 370 -12.65 2.52 -16.39
C TYR A 370 -11.67 3.12 -15.37
N LEU A 371 -10.46 2.56 -15.21
CA LEU A 371 -9.44 3.06 -14.27
C LEU A 371 -9.17 4.57 -14.43
N LYS A 372 -9.11 5.07 -15.67
CA LYS A 372 -8.86 6.51 -15.94
C LYS A 372 -9.91 7.47 -15.38
N LYS A 373 -11.15 7.02 -15.13
CA LYS A 373 -12.21 7.82 -14.50
C LYS A 373 -12.00 8.03 -13.00
N HIS A 374 -11.32 7.08 -12.35
CA HIS A 374 -11.27 6.96 -10.89
C HIS A 374 -9.89 7.22 -10.30
N ILE A 375 -8.80 6.95 -11.04
CA ILE A 375 -7.43 7.02 -10.53
C ILE A 375 -7.01 8.39 -9.98
N LEU A 376 -7.59 9.49 -10.48
CA LEU A 376 -7.33 10.85 -10.00
C LEU A 376 -8.14 11.27 -8.76
N GLN A 377 -9.08 10.44 -8.29
CA GLN A 377 -9.96 10.77 -7.18
C GLN A 377 -9.24 10.69 -5.83
N GLU A 378 -9.50 11.64 -4.92
CA GLU A 378 -8.98 11.62 -3.55
C GLU A 378 -9.75 10.59 -2.70
N LYS A 379 -9.43 9.31 -2.91
CA LYS A 379 -9.97 8.13 -2.20
C LYS A 379 -8.85 7.20 -1.75
N LYS A 380 -9.12 6.35 -0.75
CA LYS A 380 -8.26 5.18 -0.45
C LYS A 380 -8.14 4.34 -1.72
N VAL A 381 -6.94 3.84 -2.04
CA VAL A 381 -6.69 3.09 -3.29
C VAL A 381 -7.64 1.91 -3.48
N THR A 382 -8.03 1.22 -2.40
CA THR A 382 -9.00 0.11 -2.48
C THR A 382 -10.38 0.62 -2.92
N HIS A 383 -10.91 1.68 -2.30
CA HIS A 383 -12.21 2.26 -2.68
C HIS A 383 -12.21 2.83 -4.10
N MET A 384 -11.07 3.36 -4.57
CA MET A 384 -10.90 3.78 -5.96
C MET A 384 -10.99 2.59 -6.93
N LEU A 385 -10.36 1.47 -6.60
CA LEU A 385 -10.47 0.24 -7.40
C LEU A 385 -11.86 -0.43 -7.26
N GLU A 386 -12.54 -0.28 -6.13
CA GLU A 386 -13.93 -0.71 -5.93
C GLU A 386 -14.88 0.07 -6.86
N ASP A 387 -14.70 1.39 -7.05
CA ASP A 387 -15.43 2.15 -8.06
C ASP A 387 -15.22 1.57 -9.48
N VAL A 388 -13.97 1.26 -9.84
CA VAL A 388 -13.59 0.69 -11.15
C VAL A 388 -14.24 -0.68 -11.35
N LEU A 389 -14.26 -1.52 -10.30
CA LEU A 389 -14.88 -2.84 -10.30
C LEU A 389 -16.39 -2.75 -10.51
N GLU A 390 -17.08 -1.81 -9.83
CA GLU A 390 -18.52 -1.58 -10.07
C GLU A 390 -18.79 -1.13 -11.51
N ASP A 391 -17.96 -0.23 -12.05
CA ASP A 391 -18.21 0.39 -13.35
C ASP A 391 -17.88 -0.57 -14.52
N ILE A 392 -16.90 -1.48 -14.35
CA ILE A 392 -16.67 -2.66 -15.23
C ILE A 392 -17.82 -3.66 -15.10
N GLY A 393 -18.28 -3.96 -13.88
CA GLY A 393 -19.41 -4.88 -13.64
C GLY A 393 -20.75 -4.41 -14.22
N ARG A 394 -20.83 -3.16 -14.69
CA ARG A 394 -21.96 -2.56 -15.41
C ARG A 394 -21.78 -2.51 -16.93
N ASP A 395 -20.63 -2.88 -17.49
CA ASP A 395 -20.36 -2.82 -18.94
C ASP A 395 -20.97 -4.03 -19.68
N PRO A 396 -22.02 -3.84 -20.52
CA PRO A 396 -22.72 -4.92 -21.20
C PRO A 396 -21.87 -5.70 -22.20
N LEU A 397 -20.68 -5.19 -22.59
CA LEU A 397 -19.77 -5.88 -23.51
C LEU A 397 -19.03 -7.04 -22.83
N VAL A 398 -18.77 -6.92 -21.52
CA VAL A 398 -17.97 -7.86 -20.71
C VAL A 398 -18.74 -8.54 -19.57
N THR A 399 -19.98 -8.14 -19.27
CA THR A 399 -20.85 -8.81 -18.30
C THR A 399 -20.82 -10.34 -18.48
N GLY A 400 -20.36 -11.06 -17.46
CA GLY A 400 -20.26 -12.53 -17.45
C GLY A 400 -19.06 -13.13 -18.20
N LYS A 401 -18.12 -12.31 -18.69
CA LYS A 401 -16.88 -12.75 -19.37
C LYS A 401 -15.61 -12.31 -18.64
N GLN A 402 -15.56 -11.05 -18.20
CA GLN A 402 -14.46 -10.44 -17.46
C GLN A 402 -15.02 -9.80 -16.20
N VAL A 403 -14.39 -10.09 -15.06
CA VAL A 403 -14.77 -9.58 -13.74
C VAL A 403 -13.49 -9.17 -13.04
N MET A 404 -13.37 -7.89 -12.67
CA MET A 404 -12.19 -7.37 -11.98
C MET A 404 -12.06 -7.98 -10.57
N GLU A 405 -10.84 -8.28 -10.15
CA GLU A 405 -10.55 -8.78 -8.79
C GLU A 405 -9.60 -7.84 -8.03
N ILE A 406 -9.86 -7.63 -6.74
CA ILE A 406 -9.03 -6.83 -5.84
C ILE A 406 -8.55 -7.73 -4.68
N LYS A 407 -7.24 -7.89 -4.52
CA LYS A 407 -6.63 -8.58 -3.36
C LYS A 407 -5.73 -7.60 -2.62
N HIS A 408 -6.02 -7.25 -1.37
CA HIS A 408 -5.22 -6.25 -0.63
C HIS A 408 -4.94 -6.62 0.83
N THR A 409 -3.87 -6.05 1.37
CA THR A 409 -3.56 -6.02 2.80
C THR A 409 -3.48 -4.59 3.35
N LEU A 410 -3.69 -3.57 2.50
CA LEU A 410 -3.57 -2.15 2.84
C LEU A 410 -4.47 -1.74 4.03
N LYS A 411 -3.83 -1.55 5.20
CA LYS A 411 -4.46 -1.11 6.45
C LYS A 411 -4.86 0.37 6.34
N GLU A 412 -3.86 1.22 6.15
CA GLU A 412 -3.98 2.69 6.13
C GLU A 412 -4.82 3.22 4.96
N ALA A 413 -5.45 4.39 5.13
CA ALA A 413 -6.28 5.02 4.10
C ALA A 413 -5.47 5.85 3.08
N ARG A 414 -4.36 5.29 2.59
CA ARG A 414 -3.46 5.92 1.61
C ARG A 414 -4.14 6.08 0.25
N SER A 415 -3.84 7.17 -0.45
CA SER A 415 -4.37 7.54 -1.76
C SER A 415 -3.25 7.74 -2.78
N LEU A 416 -3.54 7.53 -4.07
CA LEU A 416 -2.62 7.96 -5.13
C LEU A 416 -2.45 9.49 -5.17
N THR A 417 -3.40 10.26 -4.63
CA THR A 417 -3.33 11.74 -4.54
C THR A 417 -2.49 12.24 -3.36
N ASP A 418 -2.02 11.36 -2.45
CA ASP A 418 -1.29 11.77 -1.23
C ASP A 418 -0.07 12.66 -1.55
N PRO A 419 0.16 13.77 -0.83
CA PRO A 419 1.32 14.64 -1.05
C PRO A 419 2.68 13.95 -0.82
N ILE A 420 3.72 14.42 -1.51
CA ILE A 420 5.11 14.01 -1.22
C ILE A 420 5.68 14.91 -0.11
N CYS A 421 6.31 14.32 0.90
CA CYS A 421 6.88 15.06 2.02
C CYS A 421 8.23 15.71 1.66
N ALA A 422 8.31 17.04 1.73
CA ALA A 422 9.52 17.80 1.40
C ALA A 422 10.65 17.74 2.47
N SER A 423 10.48 16.96 3.54
CA SER A 423 11.31 17.00 4.75
C SER A 423 12.56 16.08 4.71
N GLY A 424 13.13 15.83 3.53
CA GLY A 424 14.23 14.88 3.34
C GLY A 424 15.38 15.45 2.50
N ALA A 425 16.57 15.55 3.11
CA ALA A 425 17.82 15.77 2.38
C ALA A 425 18.10 14.54 1.50
N GLY A 426 17.88 14.70 0.19
CA GLY A 426 17.70 13.58 -0.75
C GLY A 426 16.70 13.89 -1.85
N ALA A 427 15.88 14.94 -1.69
CA ALA A 427 15.08 15.55 -2.76
C ALA A 427 15.95 16.32 -3.79
N GLU A 428 16.98 15.66 -4.36
CA GLU A 428 17.43 16.05 -5.70
C GLU A 428 16.21 15.92 -6.62
N ARG A 429 15.87 17.01 -7.33
CA ARG A 429 14.82 16.99 -8.35
C ARG A 429 15.28 16.15 -9.54
N TRP A 430 15.05 14.84 -9.44
CA TRP A 430 14.95 13.96 -10.59
C TRP A 430 13.93 14.56 -11.55
N GLY A 431 14.39 14.81 -12.77
CA GLY A 431 13.87 15.90 -13.57
C GLY A 431 12.43 15.71 -14.02
N HIS A 432 11.73 16.83 -14.19
CA HIS A 432 10.82 16.94 -15.34
C HIS A 432 11.60 16.45 -16.56
N GLY A 433 11.01 15.52 -17.33
CA GLY A 433 11.71 14.80 -18.39
C GLY A 433 12.46 15.77 -19.28
N GLN A 434 13.79 15.70 -19.27
CA GLN A 434 14.62 16.69 -19.94
C GLN A 434 14.56 16.43 -21.44
N GLU A 435 13.63 17.13 -22.12
CA GLU A 435 13.58 17.17 -23.58
C GLU A 435 14.97 17.52 -24.11
N LEU A 436 15.45 16.76 -25.09
CA LEU A 436 16.79 17.00 -25.61
C LEU A 436 16.82 18.37 -26.27
N PRO A 437 17.84 19.21 -25.97
CA PRO A 437 17.94 20.54 -26.54
C PRO A 437 17.94 20.43 -28.07
N SER A 438 16.97 21.08 -28.71
CA SER A 438 16.80 21.02 -30.16
C SER A 438 18.10 21.42 -30.87
N ARG A 439 18.57 20.59 -31.80
CA ARG A 439 19.82 20.83 -32.52
C ARG A 439 19.51 21.51 -33.85
N THR A 440 20.09 22.67 -34.12
CA THR A 440 20.03 23.28 -35.44
C THR A 440 21.20 22.81 -36.28
N VAL A 441 20.93 22.16 -37.40
CA VAL A 441 21.92 21.84 -38.44
C VAL A 441 21.82 22.86 -39.57
N THR A 442 22.93 23.07 -40.29
CA THR A 442 22.99 23.97 -41.44
C THR A 442 23.57 23.21 -42.63
N PHE A 443 22.84 23.19 -43.73
CA PHE A 443 23.23 22.55 -44.99
C PHE A 443 24.23 23.43 -45.78
N PRO A 444 25.04 22.85 -46.69
CA PRO A 444 25.95 23.61 -47.56
C PRO A 444 25.29 24.77 -48.32
N CYS A 445 24.03 24.62 -48.76
CA CYS A 445 23.22 25.69 -49.37
C CYS A 445 22.81 26.84 -48.41
N GLY A 446 23.22 26.78 -47.13
CA GLY A 446 22.87 27.76 -46.09
C GLY A 446 21.49 27.54 -45.44
N ALA A 447 20.70 26.58 -45.92
CA ALA A 447 19.42 26.22 -45.30
C ALA A 447 19.63 25.65 -43.89
N ARG A 448 18.80 26.07 -42.93
CA ARG A 448 18.87 25.63 -41.53
C ARG A 448 17.70 24.73 -41.20
N VAL A 449 17.94 23.65 -40.47
CA VAL A 449 16.89 22.72 -40.01
C VAL A 449 17.02 22.51 -38.51
N GLN A 450 15.91 22.66 -37.78
CA GLN A 450 15.80 22.32 -36.37
C GLN A 450 15.41 20.85 -36.23
N LEU A 451 16.32 20.06 -35.67
CA LEU A 451 16.03 18.73 -35.16
C LEU A 451 15.44 18.84 -33.75
N ARG A 452 14.25 18.27 -33.56
CA ARG A 452 13.57 18.12 -32.26
C ARG A 452 13.51 16.64 -31.90
N PHE A 453 13.46 16.35 -30.61
CA PHE A 453 13.43 14.99 -30.07
C PHE A 453 12.26 14.86 -29.10
N LEU A 454 11.23 14.13 -29.52
CA LEU A 454 9.96 14.01 -28.81
C LEU A 454 9.88 12.63 -28.16
N ARG A 455 9.47 12.55 -26.89
CA ARG A 455 9.50 11.29 -26.11
C ARG A 455 8.09 10.85 -25.75
N LEU A 456 7.62 9.76 -26.36
CA LEU A 456 6.30 9.20 -26.09
C LEU A 456 6.33 8.11 -25.00
N PHE A 457 7.38 7.28 -25.00
CA PHE A 457 7.66 6.30 -23.94
C PHE A 457 9.16 6.36 -23.59
N SER A 458 9.58 5.81 -22.45
CA SER A 458 11.00 5.84 -22.04
C SER A 458 11.91 5.07 -23.00
N ASN A 459 11.38 4.12 -23.78
CA ASN A 459 12.10 3.45 -24.87
C ASN A 459 11.58 3.76 -26.29
N LEU A 460 10.81 4.84 -26.47
CA LEU A 460 10.32 5.27 -27.77
C LEU A 460 10.41 6.78 -27.95
N MET A 461 11.25 7.19 -28.90
CA MET A 461 11.53 8.58 -29.23
C MET A 461 11.29 8.83 -30.72
N PHE A 462 10.77 10.02 -31.04
CA PHE A 462 10.65 10.52 -32.40
C PHE A 462 11.65 11.65 -32.62
N VAL A 463 12.21 11.71 -33.83
CA VAL A 463 13.07 12.80 -34.28
C VAL A 463 12.31 13.53 -35.39
N CYS A 464 12.11 14.84 -35.22
CA CYS A 464 11.38 15.67 -36.19
C CYS A 464 12.32 16.73 -36.76
N ALA A 465 12.30 16.93 -38.07
CA ALA A 465 13.21 17.82 -38.79
C ALA A 465 12.46 18.96 -39.49
N LYS A 466 12.42 20.14 -38.84
CA LYS A 466 11.69 21.32 -39.32
C LYS A 466 12.62 22.37 -39.94
N PRO A 467 12.40 22.82 -41.19
CA PRO A 467 13.22 23.85 -41.80
C PRO A 467 12.93 25.23 -41.16
N LEU A 468 13.99 26.01 -40.92
CA LEU A 468 13.93 27.33 -40.28
C LEU A 468 14.07 28.46 -41.31
N PRO A 469 13.15 29.45 -41.33
CA PRO A 469 13.30 30.65 -42.16
C PRO A 469 14.57 31.48 -41.83
N PRO A 470 15.00 32.37 -42.75
CA PRO A 470 14.53 32.52 -44.13
C PRO A 470 15.15 31.47 -45.06
N LEU A 471 14.37 30.98 -46.02
CA LEU A 471 14.81 30.01 -47.04
C LEU A 471 15.04 30.69 -48.40
N ALA A 472 15.47 31.95 -48.39
CA ALA A 472 15.45 32.87 -49.55
C ALA A 472 16.34 32.49 -50.75
N HIS A 473 17.06 31.37 -50.67
CA HIS A 473 17.98 30.88 -51.70
C HIS A 473 17.54 29.54 -52.29
N ILE A 474 16.42 28.95 -51.84
CA ILE A 474 15.90 27.66 -52.30
C ILE A 474 14.37 27.71 -52.49
N THR A 475 13.84 26.90 -53.41
CA THR A 475 12.39 26.68 -53.58
C THR A 475 12.04 25.21 -53.38
N GLU A 476 10.79 24.93 -52.99
CA GLU A 476 10.25 23.57 -52.76
C GLU A 476 11.12 22.65 -51.87
N PRO A 477 11.50 23.05 -50.65
CA PRO A 477 12.24 22.19 -49.74
C PRO A 477 11.41 20.97 -49.33
N GLN A 478 11.98 19.78 -49.50
CA GLN A 478 11.48 18.50 -48.98
C GLN A 478 12.60 17.87 -48.14
N LEU A 479 12.27 17.43 -46.93
CA LEU A 479 13.21 16.75 -46.03
C LEU A 479 12.86 15.28 -45.93
N LEU A 480 13.88 14.42 -45.98
CA LEU A 480 13.83 13.01 -45.61
C LEU A 480 14.81 12.77 -44.46
N LEU A 481 14.45 11.86 -43.56
CA LEU A 481 15.24 11.51 -42.38
C LEU A 481 15.23 10.00 -42.19
N HIS A 482 16.39 9.37 -42.27
CA HIS A 482 16.55 7.92 -42.06
C HIS A 482 17.82 7.62 -41.27
N GLN A 483 17.89 6.41 -40.71
CA GLN A 483 19.09 5.91 -40.04
C GLN A 483 20.08 5.32 -41.05
N LEU A 484 21.36 5.61 -40.87
CA LEU A 484 22.43 5.01 -41.66
C LEU A 484 22.78 3.62 -41.08
N GLU A 485 22.96 2.62 -41.94
CA GLU A 485 23.11 1.22 -41.50
C GLU A 485 24.29 1.03 -40.54
N THR A 486 23.94 0.58 -39.33
CA THR A 486 24.82 0.07 -38.28
C THR A 486 24.04 -1.02 -37.55
N ASP A 487 24.70 -2.11 -37.15
CA ASP A 487 24.04 -3.40 -36.93
C ASP A 487 22.84 -3.38 -35.95
N ALA A 488 21.73 -3.97 -36.42
CA ALA A 488 20.62 -4.52 -35.66
C ALA A 488 19.61 -3.60 -34.92
N VAL A 489 19.69 -2.26 -34.96
CA VAL A 489 18.67 -1.40 -34.28
C VAL A 489 18.15 -0.23 -35.12
N ALA A 490 17.39 -0.53 -36.19
CA ALA A 490 16.22 0.25 -36.61
C ALA A 490 15.38 -0.58 -37.61
N ILE A 491 14.14 -0.94 -37.24
CA ILE A 491 13.19 -1.58 -38.15
C ILE A 491 12.10 -0.57 -38.50
N GLN A 492 12.22 0.04 -39.69
CA GLN A 492 11.10 0.69 -40.36
C GLN A 492 10.13 -0.41 -40.83
N ARG A 493 8.91 -0.43 -40.28
CA ARG A 493 7.79 -1.25 -40.77
C ARG A 493 6.51 -0.45 -40.64
N GLU A 494 5.83 -0.25 -41.76
CA GLU A 494 4.79 0.77 -41.91
C GLU A 494 3.50 0.46 -41.11
N SER A 495 3.23 -0.81 -40.82
CA SER A 495 1.97 -1.29 -40.21
C SER A 495 1.75 -0.94 -38.73
N CYS A 496 2.43 0.07 -38.20
CA CYS A 496 2.23 0.58 -36.84
C CYS A 496 2.60 2.08 -36.70
N LEU A 497 2.64 2.81 -37.81
CA LEU A 497 2.75 4.27 -37.79
C LEU A 497 1.46 4.87 -37.19
N ASP A 498 0.32 4.58 -37.82
CA ASP A 498 -1.01 5.17 -37.55
C ASP A 498 -1.34 5.36 -36.06
N HIS A 499 -1.30 4.29 -35.25
CA HIS A 499 -1.67 4.35 -33.83
C HIS A 499 -0.71 5.22 -33.02
N VAL A 500 0.60 5.08 -33.23
CA VAL A 500 1.62 5.75 -32.40
C VAL A 500 1.80 7.20 -32.85
N GLU A 501 1.73 7.48 -34.15
CA GLU A 501 1.73 8.83 -34.70
C GLU A 501 0.45 9.59 -34.34
N THR A 502 -0.71 8.92 -34.23
CA THR A 502 -1.94 9.55 -33.72
C THR A 502 -1.81 9.92 -32.25
N LEU A 503 -1.19 9.07 -31.41
CA LEU A 503 -0.85 9.43 -30.04
C LEU A 503 0.15 10.61 -30.01
N LEU A 504 1.19 10.60 -30.85
CA LEU A 504 2.15 11.71 -30.95
C LEU A 504 1.47 13.05 -31.33
N ALA A 505 0.57 13.01 -32.31
CA ALA A 505 -0.21 14.16 -32.77
C ALA A 505 -1.31 14.61 -31.79
N SER A 506 -1.60 13.81 -30.75
CA SER A 506 -2.46 14.21 -29.62
C SER A 506 -1.70 15.01 -28.55
N VAL A 507 -0.38 14.84 -28.46
CA VAL A 507 0.51 15.53 -27.49
C VAL A 507 1.17 16.77 -28.12
N TYR A 508 1.67 16.63 -29.35
CA TYR A 508 2.44 17.66 -30.04
C TYR A 508 1.64 18.23 -31.22
N LYS A 509 1.78 19.54 -31.47
CA LYS A 509 1.02 20.19 -32.54
C LYS A 509 1.48 19.67 -33.90
N ARG A 510 0.54 19.50 -34.84
CA ARG A 510 0.85 19.12 -36.24
C ARG A 510 1.85 20.08 -36.90
N GLU A 511 1.86 21.36 -36.51
CA GLU A 511 2.83 22.38 -36.95
C GLU A 511 4.28 22.13 -36.49
N GLU A 512 4.51 21.18 -35.57
CA GLU A 512 5.82 20.85 -35.00
C GLU A 512 6.35 19.49 -35.48
N LEU A 513 5.55 18.78 -36.30
CA LEU A 513 5.75 17.41 -36.76
C LEU A 513 6.11 17.36 -38.25
N ASP A 514 7.02 18.23 -38.68
CA ASP A 514 7.64 18.15 -40.01
C ASP A 514 8.72 17.04 -40.02
N CYS A 515 8.70 16.18 -41.04
CA CYS A 515 9.68 15.11 -41.31
C CYS A 515 10.06 14.27 -40.07
N ILE A 516 9.26 13.23 -39.80
CA ILE A 516 9.34 12.40 -38.58
C ILE A 516 10.14 11.11 -38.85
N PHE A 517 11.01 10.73 -37.91
CA PHE A 517 11.65 9.40 -37.85
C PHE A 517 11.50 8.78 -36.45
N GLN A 518 11.17 7.47 -36.39
CA GLN A 518 10.81 6.77 -35.15
C GLN A 518 11.94 5.84 -34.65
N LEU A 519 12.52 6.17 -33.49
CA LEU A 519 13.52 5.36 -32.80
C LEU A 519 12.88 4.51 -31.70
N CYS A 520 12.55 3.27 -32.06
CA CYS A 520 12.02 2.23 -31.19
C CYS A 520 13.09 1.52 -30.36
N ALA A 521 12.65 0.87 -29.27
CA ALA A 521 13.42 -0.08 -28.48
C ALA A 521 14.80 0.45 -28.04
N LEU A 522 14.85 1.71 -27.57
CA LEU A 522 16.08 2.40 -27.16
C LEU A 522 16.93 1.61 -26.14
N GLN A 523 16.33 0.69 -25.37
CA GLN A 523 17.05 -0.19 -24.43
C GLN A 523 18.07 -1.11 -25.12
N LYS A 524 17.87 -1.42 -26.41
CA LYS A 524 18.74 -2.32 -27.21
C LYS A 524 19.97 -1.61 -27.78
N ILE A 525 20.04 -0.28 -27.71
CA ILE A 525 21.07 0.51 -28.39
C ILE A 525 22.44 0.36 -27.72
N GLN A 526 23.36 -0.30 -28.43
CA GLN A 526 24.72 -0.60 -27.96
C GLN A 526 25.81 0.34 -28.51
N THR A 527 25.49 1.18 -29.47
CA THR A 527 26.40 2.12 -30.17
C THR A 527 25.77 3.50 -30.28
N ASP A 528 26.51 4.49 -30.76
CA ASP A 528 25.95 5.78 -31.17
C ASP A 528 25.13 5.59 -32.46
N VAL A 529 23.96 6.23 -32.54
CA VAL A 529 23.08 6.15 -33.73
C VAL A 529 23.39 7.30 -34.68
N VAL A 530 23.63 6.98 -35.96
CA VAL A 530 23.84 7.98 -37.02
C VAL A 530 22.57 8.10 -37.86
N LEU A 531 21.99 9.30 -37.89
CA LEU A 531 20.89 9.63 -38.80
C LEU A 531 21.43 10.45 -39.97
N GLN A 532 20.96 10.16 -41.17
CA GLN A 532 21.15 10.97 -42.38
C GLN A 532 19.88 11.80 -42.61
N LEU A 533 20.07 13.10 -42.82
CA LEU A 533 19.03 14.06 -43.15
C LEU A 533 19.30 14.58 -44.56
N ASP A 534 18.36 14.32 -45.48
CA ASP A 534 18.46 14.70 -46.88
C ASP A 534 17.50 15.86 -47.18
N LEU A 535 18.05 16.95 -47.72
CA LEU A 535 17.31 18.13 -48.16
C LEU A 535 17.25 18.16 -49.69
N HIS A 536 16.09 17.80 -50.23
CA HIS A 536 15.76 18.00 -51.64
C HIS A 536 15.18 19.39 -51.85
N TYR A 537 15.65 20.12 -52.85
CA TYR A 537 15.16 21.48 -53.15
C TYR A 537 15.43 21.86 -54.61
N THR A 538 14.76 22.90 -55.09
CA THR A 538 15.01 23.51 -56.40
C THR A 538 15.84 24.79 -56.23
N GLN A 539 16.87 24.96 -57.06
CA GLN A 539 17.71 26.18 -57.05
C GLN A 539 17.06 27.30 -57.90
N PRO A 540 16.76 28.50 -57.36
CA PRO A 540 16.08 29.56 -58.10
C PRO A 540 16.85 30.12 -59.31
N SER A 541 18.18 30.00 -59.31
CA SER A 541 19.08 30.53 -60.36
C SER A 541 19.28 29.58 -61.55
N THR A 542 19.05 28.28 -61.36
CA THR A 542 19.30 27.23 -62.37
C THR A 542 18.06 26.39 -62.68
N ASN A 543 17.00 26.52 -61.85
CA ASN A 543 15.80 25.68 -61.83
C ASN A 543 16.09 24.17 -61.71
N GLN A 544 17.26 23.80 -61.18
CA GLN A 544 17.68 22.41 -61.04
C GLN A 544 17.29 21.84 -59.66
N ARG A 545 16.68 20.64 -59.66
CA ARG A 545 16.45 19.86 -58.45
C ARG A 545 17.80 19.35 -57.92
N THR A 546 18.11 19.69 -56.67
CA THR A 546 19.33 19.33 -55.96
C THR A 546 18.96 18.50 -54.73
N CYS A 547 19.86 17.65 -54.26
CA CYS A 547 19.81 17.07 -52.93
C CYS A 547 21.13 17.33 -52.21
N GLU A 548 21.07 17.75 -50.96
CA GLU A 548 22.22 17.81 -50.05
C GLU A 548 21.95 16.89 -48.85
N SER A 549 22.94 16.09 -48.45
CA SER A 549 22.85 15.13 -47.35
C SER A 549 23.72 15.58 -46.17
N LEU A 550 23.22 15.39 -44.94
CA LEU A 550 23.95 15.71 -43.72
C LEU A 550 23.75 14.66 -42.63
N HIS A 551 24.84 14.23 -41.99
CA HIS A 551 24.80 13.23 -40.91
C HIS A 551 24.74 13.89 -39.53
N THR A 552 23.99 13.29 -38.61
CA THR A 552 23.89 13.72 -37.21
C THR A 552 23.97 12.51 -36.27
N THR A 553 24.80 12.61 -35.22
CA THR A 553 25.07 11.51 -34.30
C THR A 553 24.34 11.70 -32.97
N LEU A 554 23.55 10.70 -32.59
CA LEU A 554 22.88 10.59 -31.30
C LEU A 554 23.70 9.66 -30.39
N GLN A 555 24.35 10.24 -29.38
CA GLN A 555 25.26 9.51 -28.51
C GLN A 555 24.52 8.49 -27.64
N LYS A 556 25.06 7.27 -27.53
CA LYS A 556 24.54 6.19 -26.71
C LYS A 556 24.32 6.59 -25.25
N SER A 557 25.19 7.42 -24.70
CA SER A 557 25.07 7.97 -23.33
C SER A 557 23.78 8.78 -23.16
N LEU A 558 23.47 9.62 -24.15
CA LEU A 558 22.28 10.46 -24.21
C LEU A 558 21.00 9.63 -24.42
N LEU A 559 21.07 8.62 -25.28
CA LEU A 559 19.97 7.66 -25.52
C LEU A 559 19.71 6.76 -24.29
N ARG A 560 20.76 6.40 -23.53
CA ARG A 560 20.60 5.67 -22.27
C ARG A 560 19.93 6.50 -21.18
N GLN A 561 20.18 7.81 -21.12
CA GLN A 561 19.49 8.71 -20.17
C GLN A 561 17.97 8.79 -20.42
N PHE A 562 17.48 8.44 -21.62
CA PHE A 562 16.05 8.36 -21.93
C PHE A 562 15.37 7.13 -21.34
N VAL A 563 16.02 5.96 -21.46
CA VAL A 563 15.53 4.68 -20.92
C VAL A 563 15.76 4.59 -19.42
N CYS A 564 17.01 4.81 -19.03
CA CYS A 564 17.54 4.69 -17.68
C CYS A 564 17.97 6.09 -17.22
N GLN A 565 17.04 6.88 -16.69
CA GLN A 565 17.44 8.08 -15.97
C GLN A 565 18.31 7.64 -14.78
N ARG A 566 19.57 8.09 -14.77
CA ARG A 566 20.47 8.12 -13.62
C ARG A 566 21.54 9.17 -13.93
N LYS A 567 21.86 10.03 -12.97
CA LYS A 567 23.12 10.76 -13.01
C LYS A 567 24.17 9.85 -12.39
N ASP A 568 25.30 9.69 -13.07
CA ASP A 568 26.49 9.04 -12.50
C ASP A 568 27.18 9.99 -11.52
N SER A 569 26.61 10.14 -10.34
CA SER A 569 27.24 10.83 -9.21
C SER A 569 28.22 9.88 -8.52
N GLN A 570 29.52 10.19 -8.62
CA GLN A 570 30.53 9.51 -7.80
C GLN A 570 30.25 9.75 -6.30
N PRO A 571 30.48 8.76 -5.43
CA PRO A 571 30.26 8.93 -4.00
C PRO A 571 31.26 9.93 -3.43
N ALA A 572 30.75 11.07 -2.92
CA ALA A 572 31.56 11.98 -2.12
C ALA A 572 32.01 11.29 -0.82
N PRO A 573 33.23 11.54 -0.33
CA PRO A 573 33.72 10.91 0.90
C PRO A 573 32.87 11.31 2.10
N ALA A 574 32.57 10.35 2.97
CA ALA A 574 31.78 10.58 4.17
C ALA A 574 32.47 11.61 5.08
N ARG A 575 31.76 12.69 5.42
CA ARG A 575 32.17 13.60 6.49
C ARG A 575 31.72 13.02 7.82
N GLU A 576 32.69 12.66 8.65
CA GLU A 576 32.44 12.32 10.05
C GLU A 576 31.89 13.53 10.80
N CYS A 577 30.84 13.33 11.60
CA CYS A 577 30.41 14.29 12.62
C CYS A 577 31.05 13.89 13.96
N PRO A 578 31.48 14.86 14.79
CA PRO A 578 32.36 14.59 15.93
C PRO A 578 31.65 13.87 17.08
N GLN A 579 32.32 12.86 17.65
CA GLN A 579 31.88 12.20 18.88
C GLN A 579 32.32 12.98 20.13
N GLY A 580 31.43 13.07 21.12
CA GLY A 580 31.67 13.70 22.43
C GLY A 580 31.40 12.73 23.59
N ALA A 581 32.45 11.99 23.96
CA ALA A 581 32.70 11.13 25.12
C ALA A 581 32.08 11.55 26.50
N PRO A 582 32.19 10.72 27.58
CA PRO A 582 32.21 9.24 27.67
C PRO A 582 31.45 8.67 28.91
N GLY A 583 31.43 7.33 29.07
CA GLY A 583 31.50 6.70 30.41
C GLY A 583 30.66 5.44 30.67
N LEU A 584 31.31 4.40 31.25
CA LEU A 584 30.78 3.19 31.89
C LEU A 584 29.79 2.29 31.08
N GLY A 585 30.01 0.99 30.86
CA GLY A 585 31.17 0.13 31.12
C GLY A 585 30.94 -1.07 32.04
N THR A 586 30.38 -2.17 31.53
CA THR A 586 30.51 -3.54 32.07
C THR A 586 30.28 -4.58 30.97
N GLU A 587 31.21 -5.53 30.83
CA GLU A 587 30.99 -6.85 30.20
C GLU A 587 30.50 -7.84 31.31
N PRO A 588 29.97 -9.05 31.00
CA PRO A 588 30.83 -10.15 30.53
C PRO A 588 30.20 -11.11 29.49
N LYS A 589 31.05 -12.00 28.95
CA LYS A 589 30.71 -13.08 28.02
C LYS A 589 30.35 -14.39 28.73
N GLY A 590 29.65 -15.26 27.99
CA GLY A 590 29.68 -16.72 28.13
C GLY A 590 28.81 -17.33 27.02
N SER A 591 29.19 -18.25 26.14
CA SER A 591 30.28 -19.23 25.94
C SER A 591 29.63 -20.59 25.66
N LEU A 592 30.19 -21.36 24.72
CA LEU A 592 29.58 -22.53 24.08
C LEU A 592 29.17 -23.68 25.02
N GLY A 593 28.24 -24.52 24.55
CA GLY A 593 28.03 -25.90 25.01
C GLY A 593 27.58 -26.80 23.85
N THR A 594 28.15 -28.01 23.74
CA THR A 594 27.91 -28.96 22.62
C THR A 594 27.66 -30.40 23.11
N GLY A 595 26.88 -31.16 22.33
CA GLY A 595 26.63 -32.61 22.47
C GLY A 595 25.25 -32.96 21.88
N SER A 596 25.01 -33.96 21.02
CA SER A 596 25.43 -35.38 20.96
C SER A 596 24.86 -36.22 22.13
N GLY A 597 24.09 -37.30 21.93
CA GLY A 597 23.60 -37.96 20.71
C GLY A 597 22.78 -39.23 21.04
N HIS A 598 22.62 -40.16 20.08
CA HIS A 598 21.92 -41.48 20.18
C HIS A 598 20.36 -41.43 20.24
N SER A 599 19.60 -42.38 19.66
CA SER A 599 19.95 -43.57 18.84
C SER A 599 18.83 -44.02 17.86
N LEU A 600 19.20 -44.90 16.93
CA LEU A 600 18.41 -45.56 15.85
C LEU A 600 17.52 -46.73 16.37
N PRO A 601 16.74 -47.46 15.54
CA PRO A 601 16.42 -47.33 14.09
C PRO A 601 14.91 -47.02 13.86
N SER A 602 14.20 -47.23 12.73
CA SER A 602 14.43 -47.80 11.38
C SER A 602 13.51 -47.05 10.36
N SER A 603 13.31 -47.37 9.07
CA SER A 603 13.74 -48.43 8.13
C SER A 603 13.55 -47.94 6.67
N SER A 604 14.08 -48.66 5.68
CA SER A 604 13.99 -48.40 4.22
C SER A 604 13.17 -49.51 3.50
N PRO A 605 12.94 -49.49 2.15
CA PRO A 605 13.32 -48.49 1.14
C PRO A 605 12.24 -48.12 0.09
N SER A 606 12.43 -47.00 -0.60
CA SER A 606 12.29 -46.93 -2.07
C SER A 606 13.05 -45.71 -2.61
N THR A 607 13.82 -45.89 -3.68
CA THR A 607 14.64 -44.85 -4.31
C THR A 607 13.94 -44.28 -5.55
N PHE A 608 13.78 -42.96 -5.58
CA PHE A 608 13.84 -42.19 -6.82
C PHE A 608 14.81 -41.02 -6.61
N SER A 609 15.67 -40.77 -7.58
CA SER A 609 16.74 -39.78 -7.51
C SER A 609 16.17 -38.36 -7.51
N SER A 610 16.38 -37.62 -6.43
CA SER A 610 16.24 -36.16 -6.41
C SER A 610 17.63 -35.56 -6.52
N GLU A 611 18.04 -35.17 -7.72
CA GLU A 611 19.13 -34.21 -7.87
C GLU A 611 18.59 -32.81 -7.48
N PRO A 612 19.35 -31.99 -6.73
CA PRO A 612 18.91 -30.66 -6.35
C PRO A 612 19.12 -29.68 -7.51
N GLU A 613 18.10 -29.45 -8.32
CA GLU A 613 18.10 -28.32 -9.26
C GLU A 613 18.28 -26.99 -8.52
N GLU A 614 18.97 -26.04 -9.17
CA GLU A 614 19.77 -25.03 -8.48
C GLU A 614 18.94 -23.87 -7.87
N ASN A 615 19.47 -23.29 -6.78
CA ASN A 615 18.93 -22.08 -6.16
C ASN A 615 19.24 -20.84 -7.02
N ASP A 616 18.43 -20.59 -8.05
CA ASP A 616 18.59 -19.43 -8.92
C ASP A 616 18.07 -18.13 -8.28
N GLU A 617 18.75 -17.70 -7.20
CA GLU A 617 18.69 -16.32 -6.70
C GLU A 617 19.54 -15.35 -7.55
N SER A 618 20.32 -15.90 -8.49
CA SER A 618 21.28 -15.22 -9.37
C SER A 618 20.66 -14.26 -10.37
N GLU A 619 19.53 -14.60 -11.01
CA GLU A 619 18.92 -13.80 -12.11
C GLU A 619 18.61 -12.32 -11.79
N LEU A 620 18.62 -11.91 -10.51
CA LEU A 620 18.39 -10.52 -10.09
C LEU A 620 19.50 -9.97 -9.18
N ALA A 621 20.68 -10.60 -9.15
CA ALA A 621 21.88 -10.09 -8.50
C ALA A 621 22.82 -9.43 -9.53
N LEU A 622 23.36 -8.25 -9.20
CA LEU A 622 24.36 -7.61 -10.07
C LEU A 622 25.73 -8.29 -9.91
N PRO A 623 26.53 -8.42 -10.99
CA PRO A 623 27.90 -8.89 -10.88
C PRO A 623 28.73 -7.90 -10.05
N GLY A 624 29.36 -8.41 -8.98
CA GLY A 624 30.27 -7.62 -8.16
C GLY A 624 31.54 -7.21 -8.91
N PRO A 625 32.21 -6.12 -8.51
CA PRO A 625 33.46 -5.70 -9.14
C PRO A 625 34.55 -6.76 -8.89
N GLY A 626 34.98 -7.43 -9.96
CA GLY A 626 35.99 -8.49 -9.88
C GLY A 626 37.32 -7.97 -9.33
N GLN A 627 37.68 -8.38 -8.12
CA GLN A 627 39.01 -8.10 -7.57
C GLN A 627 40.05 -8.98 -8.29
N GLY A 628 40.70 -8.41 -9.31
CA GLY A 628 41.97 -8.93 -9.79
C GLY A 628 42.98 -8.94 -8.63
N ARG A 629 43.55 -10.12 -8.36
CA ARG A 629 44.77 -10.29 -7.55
C ARG A 629 45.88 -10.84 -8.46
N PRO A 630 47.16 -10.55 -8.12
CA PRO A 630 48.23 -10.40 -9.10
C PRO A 630 48.78 -11.72 -9.65
#